data_AF-A0A1P8Q4U2-F1
#
_entry.id   AF-A0A1P8Q4U2-F1
#
_cell.length_a   1.000
_cell.length_b   1.000
_cell.length_c   1.000
_cell.angle_alpha   90.00
_cell.angle_beta   90.00
_cell.angle_gamma   90.00
#
_symmetry.space_group_name_H-M   'P 1'
#
loop_
_entity.id
_entity.type
_entity.pdbx_description
1 polymer ?
#
loop_
_entity_poly.entity_id
_entity_poly.type
_entity_poly.pdbx_seq_one_letter_code
_entity_poly.pdbx_strand_id
1 'polypeptide(L)'
;MVKIEVPSSELKFEIGIKKFNLSLADKSRGKYAESFNKIALQESKDVHKQDIELTELNQKFADLEAKYATSEDMTEAQYRKQRAGIEDTYYKKIQRQSHTIQDRQLQLIKGFLNDCFGEGSGDEIYKICGQSSAVLRKVVIQINAELEKSIGTKDYYDNYMSKLKDMKDDESTTEESADIQKQEVSN
;
A
#
# COMPACT_ATOMS: atom_id res chain seq x y z
N MET A 1 -8.96 -36.50 21.07
CA MET A 1 -7.79 -36.16 20.22
C MET A 1 -7.86 -34.68 19.92
N VAL A 2 -6.84 -33.89 20.28
CA VAL A 2 -6.85 -32.44 20.04
C VAL A 2 -6.35 -32.17 18.63
N LYS A 3 -7.15 -31.48 17.81
CA LYS A 3 -6.79 -31.10 16.43
C LYS A 3 -6.22 -29.67 16.47
N ILE A 4 -4.95 -29.52 16.10
CA ILE A 4 -4.28 -28.22 16.01
C ILE A 4 -4.28 -27.82 14.53
N GLU A 5 -4.94 -26.70 14.19
CA GLU A 5 -4.89 -26.13 12.84
C GLU A 5 -3.54 -25.45 12.63
N VAL A 6 -2.87 -25.75 11.50
CA VAL A 6 -1.63 -25.09 11.10
C VAL A 6 -1.98 -23.93 10.17
N PRO A 7 -1.48 -22.71 10.41
CA PRO A 7 -1.73 -21.56 9.54
C PRO A 7 -1.27 -21.80 8.10
N SER A 8 -1.91 -21.12 7.15
CA SER A 8 -1.49 -21.18 5.74
C SER A 8 -0.03 -20.74 5.60
N SER A 9 0.73 -21.48 4.79
CA SER A 9 2.10 -21.15 4.42
C SER A 9 2.21 -20.25 3.19
N GLU A 10 1.07 -19.92 2.56
CA GLU A 10 1.01 -19.11 1.34
C GLU A 10 -0.24 -18.21 1.28
N LEU A 11 -0.12 -17.11 0.53
CA LEU A 11 -1.25 -16.30 0.07
C LEU A 11 -1.39 -16.43 -1.45
N LYS A 12 -2.63 -16.50 -1.94
CA LYS A 12 -2.94 -16.59 -3.37
C LYS A 12 -3.59 -15.30 -3.81
N PHE A 13 -2.99 -14.67 -4.81
CA PHE A 13 -3.50 -13.45 -5.42
C PHE A 13 -3.95 -13.76 -6.84
N GLU A 14 -5.14 -13.30 -7.20
CA GLU A 14 -5.57 -13.22 -8.59
C GLU A 14 -5.40 -11.78 -9.06
N ILE A 15 -4.49 -11.57 -10.01
CA ILE A 15 -4.19 -10.25 -10.57
C ILE A 15 -4.45 -10.32 -12.07
N GLY A 16 -5.52 -9.65 -12.50
CA GLY A 16 -6.07 -9.85 -13.84
C GLY A 16 -6.61 -11.28 -13.99
N ILE A 17 -6.06 -12.03 -14.94
CA ILE A 17 -6.44 -13.45 -15.18
C ILE A 17 -5.38 -14.44 -14.66
N LYS A 18 -4.34 -13.95 -13.99
CA LYS A 18 -3.21 -14.78 -13.52
C LYS A 18 -3.24 -14.94 -12.02
N LYS A 19 -2.81 -16.12 -11.58
CA LYS A 19 -2.68 -16.48 -10.17
C LYS A 19 -1.22 -16.38 -9.76
N PHE A 20 -0.98 -15.69 -8.66
CA PHE A 20 0.32 -15.50 -8.06
C PHE A 20 0.29 -16.06 -6.64
N ASN A 21 1.31 -16.85 -6.29
CA ASN A 21 1.44 -17.43 -4.96
C ASN A 21 2.59 -16.73 -4.24
N LEU A 22 2.31 -16.27 -3.02
CA LEU A 22 3.27 -15.61 -2.16
C LEU A 22 3.54 -16.51 -0.96
N SER A 23 4.82 -16.78 -0.69
CA SER A 23 5.24 -17.59 0.48
C SER A 23 5.21 -16.79 1.77
N LEU A 24 4.57 -17.32 2.81
CA LEU A 24 4.52 -16.77 4.17
C LEU A 24 5.62 -17.32 5.09
N ALA A 25 6.67 -17.95 4.56
CA ALA A 25 7.81 -18.36 5.38
C ALA A 25 8.46 -17.13 6.07
N ASP A 26 8.94 -17.28 7.31
CA ASP A 26 9.41 -16.14 8.11
C ASP A 26 10.53 -15.33 7.46
N LYS A 27 11.48 -16.00 6.78
CA LYS A 27 12.54 -15.32 6.01
C LYS A 27 11.97 -14.49 4.86
N SER A 28 10.89 -14.94 4.25
CA SER A 28 10.21 -14.25 3.15
C SER A 28 9.43 -13.04 3.64
N ARG A 29 8.77 -13.15 4.80
CA ARG A 29 8.01 -12.04 5.43
C ARG A 29 8.89 -10.82 5.74
N GLY A 30 10.04 -11.03 6.37
CA GLY A 30 10.98 -9.95 6.67
C GLY A 30 11.46 -9.23 5.41
N LYS A 31 11.71 -9.99 4.33
CA LYS A 31 12.10 -9.46 3.02
C LYS A 31 11.02 -8.57 2.41
N TYR A 32 9.75 -8.98 2.44
CA TYR A 32 8.65 -8.19 1.88
C TYR A 32 8.45 -6.88 2.65
N ALA A 33 8.47 -6.94 3.98
CA ALA A 33 8.34 -5.75 4.83
C ALA A 33 9.49 -4.77 4.58
N GLU A 34 10.73 -5.24 4.48
CA GLU A 34 11.88 -4.39 4.14
C GLU A 34 11.71 -3.74 2.76
N SER A 35 11.29 -4.52 1.76
CA SER A 35 11.09 -4.04 0.39
C SER A 35 9.97 -3.01 0.29
N PHE A 36 8.84 -3.25 0.96
CA PHE A 36 7.73 -2.28 1.04
C PHE A 36 8.13 -1.01 1.81
N ASN A 37 8.85 -1.14 2.92
CA ASN A 37 9.36 0.00 3.68
C ASN A 37 10.34 0.86 2.87
N LYS A 38 11.13 0.26 1.96
CA LYS A 38 11.97 1.03 1.03
C LYS A 38 11.14 1.91 0.09
N ILE A 39 9.99 1.42 -0.38
CA ILE A 39 9.05 2.21 -1.19
C ILE A 39 8.55 3.39 -0.35
N ALA A 40 7.98 3.13 0.83
CA ALA A 40 7.43 4.16 1.71
C ALA A 40 8.46 5.22 2.13
N LEU A 41 9.68 4.79 2.48
CA LEU A 41 10.78 5.68 2.83
C LEU A 41 11.19 6.56 1.64
N GLN A 42 11.25 5.99 0.43
CA GLN A 42 11.60 6.77 -0.75
C GLN A 42 10.52 7.79 -1.10
N GLU A 43 9.25 7.43 -0.95
CA GLU A 43 8.13 8.37 -1.13
C GLU A 43 8.21 9.53 -0.14
N SER A 44 8.46 9.24 1.14
CA SER A 44 8.62 10.27 2.16
C SER A 44 9.79 11.23 1.84
N LYS A 45 10.92 10.71 1.38
CA LYS A 45 12.06 11.52 0.92
C LYS A 45 11.70 12.41 -0.27
N ASP A 46 10.91 11.89 -1.21
CA ASP A 46 10.53 12.61 -2.41
C ASP A 46 9.55 13.74 -2.10
N VAL A 47 8.58 13.51 -1.22
CA VAL A 47 7.67 14.55 -0.70
C VAL A 47 8.45 15.61 0.05
N HIS A 48 9.33 15.20 0.99
CA HIS A 48 10.13 16.15 1.77
C HIS A 48 11.01 17.04 0.88
N LYS A 49 11.60 16.46 -0.17
CA LYS A 49 12.36 17.24 -1.15
C LYS A 49 11.48 18.25 -1.89
N GLN A 50 10.28 17.85 -2.32
CA GLN A 50 9.33 18.77 -2.97
C GLN A 50 8.90 19.91 -2.04
N ASP A 51 8.70 19.63 -0.75
CA ASP A 51 8.34 20.65 0.25
C ASP A 51 9.46 21.68 0.45
N ILE A 52 10.73 21.24 0.50
CA ILE A 52 11.89 22.14 0.55
C ILE A 52 11.89 23.03 -0.69
N GLU A 53 11.71 22.46 -1.88
CA GLU A 53 11.74 23.22 -3.13
C GLU A 53 10.58 24.21 -3.25
N LEU A 54 9.40 23.86 -2.72
CA LEU A 54 8.26 24.77 -2.63
C LEU A 54 8.52 25.92 -1.65
N THR A 55 9.17 25.62 -0.52
CA THR A 55 9.58 26.63 0.46
C THR A 55 10.58 27.62 -0.15
N GLU A 56 11.58 27.12 -0.89
CA GLU A 56 12.53 27.96 -1.64
C GLU A 56 11.84 28.85 -2.68
N LEU A 57 10.82 28.33 -3.37
CA LEU A 57 10.02 29.10 -4.32
C LEU A 57 9.28 30.25 -3.62
N ASN A 58 8.59 29.94 -2.53
CA ASN A 58 7.84 30.93 -1.77
C ASN A 58 8.75 32.04 -1.22
N GLN A 59 9.95 31.67 -0.75
CA GLN A 59 10.95 32.65 -0.32
C GLN A 59 11.36 33.58 -1.47
N LYS A 60 11.64 33.05 -2.66
CA LYS A 60 11.97 33.88 -3.83
C LYS A 60 10.86 34.85 -4.22
N PHE A 61 9.59 34.44 -4.07
CA PHE A 61 8.46 35.35 -4.31
C PHE A 61 8.38 36.43 -3.24
N ALA A 62 8.53 36.08 -1.96
CA ALA A 62 8.53 37.04 -0.87
C ALA A 62 9.67 38.07 -1.03
N ASP A 63 10.87 37.62 -1.39
CA ASP A 63 12.01 38.49 -1.64
C ASP A 63 11.77 39.44 -2.82
N LEU A 64 11.15 38.94 -3.91
CA LEU A 64 10.80 39.75 -5.07
C LEU A 64 9.71 40.78 -4.73
N GLU A 65 8.72 40.40 -3.93
CA GLU A 65 7.64 41.28 -3.47
C GLU A 65 8.18 42.37 -2.56
N ALA A 66 9.03 42.03 -1.58
CA ALA A 66 9.69 43.00 -0.73
C ALA A 66 10.54 43.99 -1.53
N LYS A 67 11.25 43.50 -2.55
CA LYS A 67 12.04 44.35 -3.46
C LYS A 67 11.16 45.30 -4.27
N TYR A 68 10.02 44.83 -4.79
CA TYR A 68 9.08 45.68 -5.52
C TYR A 68 8.45 46.74 -4.63
N ALA A 69 8.10 46.39 -3.39
CA ALA A 69 7.51 47.32 -2.42
C ALA A 69 8.46 48.44 -1.97
N THR A 70 9.78 48.22 -2.07
CA THR A 70 10.80 49.15 -1.54
C THR A 70 11.66 49.83 -2.61
N SER A 71 11.59 49.39 -3.87
CA SER A 71 12.42 49.91 -4.95
C SER A 71 11.67 50.95 -5.77
N GLU A 72 12.16 52.19 -5.78
CA GLU A 72 11.63 53.27 -6.64
C GLU A 72 11.92 53.02 -8.15
N ASP A 73 12.92 52.19 -8.45
CA ASP A 73 13.37 51.89 -9.81
C ASP A 73 12.69 50.68 -10.47
N MET A 74 11.94 49.88 -9.71
CA MET A 74 11.29 48.68 -10.23
C MET A 74 9.88 48.98 -10.72
N THR A 75 9.69 48.92 -12.03
CA THR A 75 8.35 49.00 -12.64
C THR A 75 7.55 47.71 -12.43
N GLU A 76 6.23 47.83 -12.43
CA GLU A 76 5.31 46.67 -12.35
C GLU A 76 5.58 45.65 -13.47
N ALA A 77 5.90 46.11 -14.68
CA ALA A 77 6.23 45.25 -15.82
C ALA A 77 7.50 44.43 -15.55
N GLN A 78 8.53 45.01 -14.94
CA GLN A 78 9.75 44.31 -14.55
C GLN A 78 9.48 43.30 -13.43
N TYR A 79 8.67 43.66 -12.42
CA TYR A 79 8.25 42.75 -11.37
C TYR A 79 7.52 41.52 -11.95
N ARG A 80 6.50 41.73 -12.79
CA ARG A 80 5.75 40.65 -13.45
C ARG A 80 6.65 39.75 -14.28
N LYS A 81 7.60 40.34 -15.03
CA LYS A 81 8.57 39.59 -15.83
C LYS A 81 9.50 38.73 -14.94
N GLN A 82 10.00 39.26 -13.83
CA GLN A 82 10.85 38.50 -12.91
C GLN A 82 10.06 37.38 -12.23
N ARG A 83 8.82 37.64 -11.81
CA ARG A 83 7.95 36.64 -11.20
C ARG A 83 7.70 35.47 -12.16
N ALA A 84 7.33 35.75 -13.41
CA ALA A 84 7.14 34.72 -14.43
C ALA A 84 8.43 33.92 -14.71
N GLY A 85 9.61 34.56 -14.66
CA GLY A 85 10.89 33.88 -14.78
C GLY A 85 11.20 32.92 -13.63
N ILE A 86 10.81 33.28 -12.40
CA ILE A 86 10.92 32.40 -11.22
C ILE A 86 9.99 31.19 -11.39
N GLU A 87 8.74 31.42 -11.80
CA GLU A 87 7.74 30.36 -12.06
C GLU A 87 8.23 29.38 -13.13
N ASP A 88 8.66 29.88 -14.29
CA ASP A 88 9.15 29.03 -15.39
C ASP A 88 10.36 28.18 -14.98
N THR A 89 11.29 28.76 -14.21
CA THR A 89 12.44 28.03 -13.67
C THR A 89 12.00 26.90 -12.76
N TYR A 90 11.03 27.15 -11.88
CA TYR A 90 10.48 26.15 -10.96
C TYR A 90 9.72 25.05 -11.72
N TYR A 91 8.85 25.40 -12.66
CA TYR A 91 8.12 24.43 -13.48
C TYR A 91 9.06 23.50 -14.24
N LYS A 92 10.12 24.04 -14.85
CA LYS A 92 11.16 23.24 -15.54
C LYS A 92 11.89 22.31 -14.58
N LYS A 93 12.17 22.76 -13.35
CA LYS A 93 12.80 21.93 -12.31
C LYS A 93 11.88 20.76 -11.92
N ILE A 94 10.61 21.04 -11.60
CA ILE A 94 9.63 20.02 -11.20
C ILE A 94 9.38 19.01 -12.32
N GLN A 95 9.23 19.47 -13.58
CA GLN A 95 9.03 18.55 -14.72
C GLN A 95 10.19 17.56 -14.87
N ARG A 96 11.45 18.05 -14.80
CA ARG A 96 12.63 17.19 -14.88
C ARG A 96 12.69 16.17 -13.74
N GLN A 97 12.34 16.60 -12.53
CA GLN A 97 12.36 15.71 -11.37
C GLN A 97 11.24 14.69 -11.38
N SER A 98 10.06 15.06 -11.88
CA SER A 98 8.87 14.20 -11.90
C SER A 98 9.15 12.88 -12.63
N HIS A 99 9.78 12.94 -13.80
CA HIS A 99 10.15 11.73 -14.55
C HIS A 99 11.10 10.82 -13.76
N THR A 100 12.17 11.37 -13.19
CA THR A 100 13.14 10.61 -12.40
C THR A 100 12.51 9.98 -11.16
N ILE A 101 11.62 10.71 -10.48
CA ILE A 101 10.88 10.22 -9.31
C ILE A 101 9.97 9.06 -9.72
N GLN A 102 9.19 9.23 -10.80
CA GLN A 102 8.27 8.21 -11.30
C GLN A 102 9.01 6.93 -11.71
N ASP A 103 10.11 7.05 -12.45
CA ASP A 103 10.90 5.90 -12.88
C ASP A 103 11.48 5.14 -11.68
N ARG A 104 12.07 5.86 -10.72
CA ARG A 104 12.62 5.23 -9.52
C ARG A 104 11.55 4.54 -8.68
N GLN A 105 10.39 5.17 -8.49
CA GLN A 105 9.27 4.56 -7.77
C GLN A 105 8.75 3.30 -8.49
N LEU A 106 8.64 3.36 -9.82
CA LEU A 106 8.25 2.20 -10.62
C LEU A 106 9.22 1.05 -10.44
N GLN A 107 10.54 1.31 -10.43
CA GLN A 107 11.54 0.26 -10.22
C GLN A 107 11.46 -0.35 -8.82
N LEU A 108 11.27 0.47 -7.77
CA LEU A 108 11.11 -0.03 -6.40
C LEU A 108 9.85 -0.91 -6.27
N ILE A 109 8.74 -0.47 -6.85
CA ILE A 109 7.49 -1.23 -6.89
C ILE A 109 7.66 -2.57 -7.61
N LYS A 110 8.32 -2.58 -8.78
CA LYS A 110 8.62 -3.82 -9.50
C LYS A 110 9.54 -4.74 -8.70
N GLY A 111 10.52 -4.16 -8.00
CA GLY A 111 11.40 -4.89 -7.08
C GLY A 111 10.62 -5.58 -5.97
N PHE A 112 9.69 -4.89 -5.32
CA PHE A 112 8.80 -5.49 -4.32
C PHE A 112 7.99 -6.66 -4.88
N LEU A 113 7.41 -6.50 -6.07
CA LEU A 113 6.64 -7.57 -6.72
C LEU A 113 7.54 -8.78 -7.06
N ASN A 114 8.77 -8.52 -7.53
CA ASN A 114 9.77 -9.56 -7.75
C ASN A 114 10.12 -10.30 -6.46
N ASP A 115 10.21 -9.57 -5.34
CA ASP A 115 10.44 -10.18 -4.03
C ASP A 115 9.27 -11.08 -3.63
N CYS A 116 8.03 -10.64 -3.85
CA CYS A 116 6.80 -11.36 -3.49
C CYS A 116 6.54 -12.62 -4.35
N PHE A 117 6.74 -12.53 -5.66
CA PHE A 117 6.26 -13.53 -6.62
C PHE A 117 7.35 -14.14 -7.50
N GLY A 118 8.61 -13.76 -7.29
CA GLY A 118 9.76 -14.23 -8.07
C GLY A 118 10.17 -13.26 -9.17
N GLU A 119 11.38 -13.44 -9.69
CA GLU A 119 11.99 -12.56 -10.68
C GLU A 119 11.13 -12.42 -11.95
N GLY A 120 10.98 -11.18 -12.44
CA GLY A 120 10.20 -10.86 -13.63
C GLY A 120 8.71 -10.59 -13.38
N SER A 121 8.18 -10.97 -12.22
CA SER A 121 6.76 -10.75 -11.88
C SER A 121 6.39 -9.27 -11.81
N GLY A 122 7.31 -8.37 -11.42
CA GLY A 122 7.07 -6.94 -11.42
C GLY A 122 6.77 -6.37 -12.81
N ASP A 123 7.52 -6.80 -13.83
CA ASP A 123 7.27 -6.39 -15.22
C ASP A 123 6.00 -7.02 -15.78
N GLU A 124 5.73 -8.28 -15.42
CA GLU A 124 4.52 -8.98 -15.82
C GLU A 124 3.26 -8.31 -15.26
N ILE A 125 3.24 -8.05 -13.95
CA ILE A 125 2.11 -7.41 -13.28
C ILE A 125 1.95 -5.97 -13.77
N TYR A 126 3.04 -5.26 -14.07
CA TYR A 126 2.96 -3.94 -14.68
C TYR A 126 2.28 -3.97 -16.05
N LYS A 127 2.55 -4.99 -16.88
CA LYS A 127 1.83 -5.19 -18.15
C LYS A 127 0.35 -5.52 -17.93
N ILE A 128 0.02 -6.38 -16.95
CA ILE A 128 -1.36 -6.69 -16.56
C ILE A 128 -2.12 -5.42 -16.14
N CYS A 129 -1.43 -4.50 -15.45
CA CYS A 129 -1.97 -3.19 -15.05
C CYS A 129 -2.05 -2.17 -16.22
N GLY A 130 -1.90 -2.61 -17.48
CA GLY A 130 -1.93 -1.73 -18.64
C GLY A 130 -0.80 -0.70 -18.66
N GLN A 131 0.35 -1.03 -18.07
CA GLN A 131 1.50 -0.12 -17.90
C GLN A 131 1.16 1.17 -17.12
N SER A 132 0.12 1.13 -16.29
CA SER A 132 -0.23 2.24 -15.40
C SER A 132 0.46 2.10 -14.04
N SER A 133 1.39 3.00 -13.73
CA SER A 133 2.05 3.05 -12.42
C SER A 133 1.06 3.32 -11.27
N ALA A 134 0.02 4.11 -11.53
CA ALA A 134 -1.04 4.39 -10.56
C ALA A 134 -1.85 3.13 -10.22
N VAL A 135 -2.18 2.30 -11.22
CA VAL A 135 -2.88 1.02 -10.99
C VAL A 135 -1.95 0.04 -10.29
N LEU A 136 -0.69 -0.06 -10.73
CA LEU A 136 0.31 -0.94 -10.12
C LEU A 136 0.52 -0.64 -8.63
N ARG A 137 0.58 0.63 -8.26
CA ARG A 137 0.69 1.07 -6.86
C ARG A 137 -0.51 0.60 -6.02
N LYS A 138 -1.73 0.67 -6.56
CA LYS A 138 -2.93 0.16 -5.86
C LYS A 138 -2.85 -1.36 -5.63
N VAL A 139 -2.37 -2.10 -6.62
CA VAL A 139 -2.14 -3.56 -6.49
C VAL A 139 -1.14 -3.84 -5.38
N VAL A 140 -0.02 -3.12 -5.33
CA VAL A 140 0.99 -3.27 -4.25
C VAL A 140 0.40 -2.98 -2.87
N ILE A 141 -0.41 -1.92 -2.73
CA ILE A 141 -1.07 -1.60 -1.45
C ILE A 141 -2.00 -2.72 -1.02
N GLN A 142 -2.77 -3.31 -1.94
CA GLN A 142 -3.67 -4.43 -1.63
C GLN A 142 -2.89 -5.69 -1.22
N ILE A 143 -1.78 -5.98 -1.89
CA ILE A 143 -0.88 -7.09 -1.50
C ILE A 143 -0.34 -6.88 -0.09
N ASN A 144 0.17 -5.68 0.22
CA ASN A 144 0.71 -5.38 1.54
C ASN A 144 -0.37 -5.44 2.63
N ALA A 145 -1.57 -4.93 2.36
CA ALA A 145 -2.67 -5.01 3.31
C ALA A 145 -3.04 -6.46 3.64
N GLU A 146 -3.05 -7.35 2.65
CA GLU A 146 -3.35 -8.78 2.87
C GLU A 146 -2.19 -9.50 3.58
N LEU A 147 -0.94 -9.11 3.30
CA LEU A 147 0.22 -9.56 4.06
C LEU A 147 0.10 -9.21 5.54
N GLU A 148 -0.22 -7.96 5.86
CA GLU A 148 -0.35 -7.48 7.24
C GLU A 148 -1.47 -8.22 7.99
N LYS A 149 -2.63 -8.44 7.37
CA LYS A 149 -3.70 -9.27 7.95
C LYS A 149 -3.23 -10.68 8.26
N SER A 150 -2.51 -11.32 7.33
CA SER A 150 -2.03 -12.69 7.51
C SER A 150 -0.97 -12.84 8.62
N ILE A 151 -0.37 -11.73 9.06
CA ILE A 151 0.66 -11.66 10.11
C ILE A 151 0.06 -11.21 11.46
N GLY A 152 -1.11 -10.57 11.46
CA GLY A 152 -1.80 -10.14 12.67
C GLY A 152 -2.22 -11.31 13.57
N THR A 153 -1.60 -11.43 14.74
CA THR A 153 -1.97 -12.44 15.77
C THR A 153 -3.40 -12.29 16.28
N LYS A 154 -3.98 -11.08 16.16
CA LYS A 154 -5.33 -10.76 16.60
C LYS A 154 -6.40 -11.51 15.80
N ASP A 155 -6.27 -11.57 14.48
CA ASP A 155 -7.24 -12.27 13.62
C ASP A 155 -7.15 -13.79 13.76
N TYR A 156 -5.98 -14.33 14.12
CA TYR A 156 -5.85 -15.75 14.41
C TYR A 156 -6.57 -16.14 15.71
N TYR A 157 -6.37 -15.36 16.78
CA TYR A 157 -7.06 -15.56 18.04
C TYR A 157 -8.57 -15.34 17.89
N ASP A 158 -8.98 -14.29 17.20
CA ASP A 158 -10.40 -13.97 17.01
C ASP A 158 -11.10 -15.02 16.11
N ASN A 159 -10.47 -15.52 15.04
CA ASN A 159 -11.02 -16.62 14.24
C ASN A 159 -11.04 -17.95 15.01
N TYR A 160 -10.01 -18.27 15.78
CA TYR A 160 -9.98 -19.46 16.63
C TYR A 160 -11.06 -19.41 17.71
N MET A 161 -11.24 -18.27 18.38
CA MET A 161 -12.25 -18.06 19.39
C MET A 161 -13.68 -18.02 18.82
N SER A 162 -13.87 -17.49 17.61
CA SER A 162 -15.16 -17.54 16.90
C SER A 162 -15.53 -18.98 16.57
N LYS A 163 -14.62 -19.76 15.98
CA LYS A 163 -14.86 -21.19 15.69
C LYS A 163 -15.12 -22.01 16.97
N LEU A 164 -14.44 -21.69 18.08
CA LEU A 164 -14.72 -22.33 19.38
C LEU A 164 -16.10 -21.99 19.93
N LYS A 165 -16.64 -20.81 19.64
CA LYS A 165 -18.03 -20.47 19.96
C LYS A 165 -18.99 -21.26 19.07
N ASP A 166 -18.74 -21.27 17.76
CA ASP A 166 -19.59 -22.00 16.81
C ASP A 166 -19.64 -23.51 17.13
N MET A 167 -18.51 -24.10 17.55
CA MET A 167 -18.46 -25.50 18.00
C MET A 167 -19.23 -25.76 19.30
N LYS A 168 -19.29 -24.79 20.23
CA LYS A 168 -20.07 -24.91 21.47
C LYS A 168 -21.56 -24.78 21.21
N ASP A 169 -21.96 -24.02 20.20
CA ASP A 169 -23.36 -23.86 19.82
C ASP A 169 -23.86 -25.08 19.03
N ASP A 170 -23.02 -25.73 18.21
CA ASP A 170 -23.36 -26.98 17.51
C ASP A 170 -23.57 -28.17 18.47
N GLU A 171 -22.72 -28.32 19.50
CA GLU A 171 -22.90 -29.39 20.52
C GLU A 171 -24.20 -29.22 21.33
N SER A 172 -24.76 -28.01 21.42
CA SER A 172 -26.00 -27.72 22.16
C SER A 172 -27.29 -28.13 21.44
N THR A 173 -27.23 -28.48 20.15
CA THR A 173 -28.43 -28.85 19.36
C THR A 173 -28.62 -30.35 19.16
N THR A 174 -27.71 -31.19 19.68
CA THR A 174 -27.78 -32.66 19.52
C THR A 174 -28.30 -33.44 20.73
N GLU A 175 -28.58 -32.80 21.87
CA GLU A 175 -29.12 -33.49 23.06
C GLU A 175 -30.61 -33.21 23.36
N GLU A 176 -31.28 -32.32 22.63
CA GLU A 176 -32.70 -31.99 22.85
C GLU A 176 -33.61 -32.59 21.75
N SER A 177 -33.54 -33.90 21.53
CA SER A 177 -34.52 -34.62 20.68
C SER A 177 -34.76 -36.08 21.09
N ALA A 178 -34.46 -36.45 22.33
CA ALA A 178 -34.68 -37.80 22.85
C ALA A 178 -35.50 -37.81 24.15
N ASP A 179 -36.57 -37.02 24.22
CA ASP A 179 -37.66 -37.33 25.13
C ASP A 179 -38.93 -36.61 24.66
N ILE A 180 -39.85 -37.37 24.08
CA ILE A 180 -41.32 -37.24 24.06
C ILE A 180 -41.80 -38.21 22.98
N GLN A 181 -42.11 -39.45 23.39
CA GLN A 181 -43.27 -40.25 22.94
C GLN A 181 -43.13 -41.69 23.49
N LYS A 182 -43.44 -41.86 24.77
CA LYS A 182 -43.96 -43.13 25.30
C LYS A 182 -45.05 -42.83 26.32
N GLN A 183 -46.26 -42.57 25.85
CA GLN A 183 -47.47 -42.98 26.56
C GLN A 183 -48.66 -42.96 25.61
N GLU A 184 -48.90 -44.15 25.05
CA GLU A 184 -50.11 -44.72 24.45
C GLU A 184 -49.54 -45.92 23.67
N VAL A 185 -49.69 -47.18 24.10
CA VAL A 185 -50.92 -47.98 24.11
C VAL A 185 -50.65 -49.26 24.93
N SER A 186 -51.58 -49.70 25.78
CA SER A 186 -52.10 -51.08 25.75
C SER A 186 -53.17 -51.31 26.83
N ASN A 187 -54.39 -51.54 26.33
CA ASN A 187 -55.43 -52.51 26.74
C ASN A 187 -55.61 -52.86 28.21
#